data_AF-R4KES5-F1
#
_entry.id   AF-R4KES5-F1
#
_cell.length_a   1.000
_cell.length_b   1.000
_cell.length_c   1.000
_cell.angle_alpha   90.00
_cell.angle_beta   90.00
_cell.angle_gamma   90.00
#
_symmetry.space_group_name_H-M   'P 1'
#
loop_
_entity.id
_entity.type
_entity.pdbx_description
1 polymer ?
#
loop_
_entity_poly.entity_id
_entity_poly.type
_entity_poly.pdbx_seq_one_letter_code
_entity_poly.pdbx_strand_id
1 'polypeptide(L)' 'MFETKNIKNYNRLGSNAKKAFDSFLKRFYNAWEFPEDHKPIAVNMCKGFLKVDLNDGSWLHVTPSGEWY' A
#
# COMPACT_ATOMS: atom_id res chain seq x y z
N MET A 1 5.08 14.26 -1.33
CA MET A 1 4.49 13.89 -0.02
C MET A 1 3.48 12.79 -0.31
N PHE A 2 3.73 11.54 0.10
CA PHE A 2 2.89 10.40 -0.29
C PHE A 2 1.55 10.49 0.44
N GLU A 3 0.48 10.81 -0.26
CA GLU A 3 -0.82 11.04 0.36
C GLU A 3 -1.58 9.73 0.58
N THR A 4 -1.27 9.06 1.70
CA THR A 4 -2.08 7.95 2.25
C THR A 4 -3.56 8.33 2.45
N LYS A 5 -3.87 9.62 2.55
CA LYS A 5 -5.22 10.16 2.75
C LYS A 5 -6.17 9.87 1.58
N ASN A 6 -5.64 9.69 0.37
CA ASN A 6 -6.45 9.37 -0.82
C ASN A 6 -6.62 7.86 -1.06
N ILE A 7 -6.02 7.01 -0.22
CA ILE A 7 -6.12 5.56 -0.36
C ILE A 7 -7.44 5.08 0.25
N LYS A 8 -8.29 4.49 -0.59
CA LYS A 8 -9.54 3.87 -0.14
C LYS A 8 -9.23 2.78 0.87
N ASN A 9 -10.06 2.67 1.91
CA ASN A 9 -9.95 1.70 3.01
C ASN A 9 -8.72 1.83 3.94
N TYR A 10 -7.79 2.78 3.70
CA TYR A 10 -6.68 3.05 4.63
C TYR A 10 -7.16 3.41 6.04
N ASN A 11 -8.22 4.22 6.16
CA ASN A 11 -8.78 4.58 7.47
C ASN A 11 -9.34 3.38 8.24
N ARG A 12 -9.75 2.31 7.54
CA ARG A 12 -10.28 1.07 8.15
C ARG A 12 -9.17 0.16 8.67
N LEU A 13 -7.91 0.42 8.31
CA LEU A 13 -6.77 -0.33 8.83
C LEU A 13 -6.54 -0.02 10.32
N GLY A 14 -6.18 -1.06 11.08
CA GLY A 14 -5.67 -0.90 12.44
C GLY A 14 -4.29 -0.22 12.47
N SER A 15 -3.86 0.23 13.64
CA SER A 15 -2.61 0.99 13.81
C SER A 15 -1.36 0.26 13.27
N ASN A 16 -1.26 -1.05 13.47
CA ASN A 16 -0.14 -1.85 12.95
C ASN A 16 -0.15 -1.95 11.41
N ALA A 17 -1.32 -2.20 10.83
CA ALA A 17 -1.51 -2.24 9.39
C ALA A 17 -1.19 -0.89 8.72
N LYS A 18 -1.59 0.22 9.35
CA LYS A 18 -1.24 1.57 8.88
C LYS A 18 0.27 1.79 8.85
N LYS A 19 0.99 1.36 9.89
CA LYS A 19 2.47 1.43 9.92
C LYS A 19 3.11 0.59 8.82
N ALA A 20 2.65 -0.66 8.64
CA ALA A 20 3.15 -1.53 7.59
C ALA A 20 2.92 -0.92 6.20
N PHE A 21 1.73 -0.35 5.97
CA PHE A 21 1.38 0.32 4.73
C PHE A 21 2.20 1.60 4.48
N ASP A 22 2.47 2.42 5.50
CA ASP A 22 3.32 3.61 5.37
C ASP A 22 4.77 3.25 4.99
N SER A 23 5.32 2.21 5.62
CA SER A 23 6.63 1.65 5.25
C SER A 23 6.63 1.09 3.84
N PHE A 24 5.58 0.39 3.44
CA PHE A 24 5.40 -0.09 2.07
C PHE A 24 5.41 1.07 1.08
N LEU A 25 4.63 2.14 1.30
CA LEU A 25 4.58 3.28 0.38
C LEU A 25 5.96 3.93 0.24
N LYS A 26 6.68 4.15 1.34
CA LYS A 26 8.05 4.69 1.27
C LYS A 26 8.97 3.85 0.39
N ARG A 27 8.89 2.52 0.53
CA ARG A 27 9.70 1.59 -0.28
C ARG A 27 9.21 1.51 -1.73
N PHE A 28 7.90 1.49 -1.94
CA PHE A 28 7.27 1.45 -3.25
C PHE A 28 7.68 2.67 -4.08
N TYR A 29 7.48 3.88 -3.56
CA TYR A 29 7.85 5.10 -4.28
C TYR A 29 9.37 5.30 -4.43
N ASN A 30 10.19 4.57 -3.67
CA ASN A 30 11.64 4.61 -3.81
C ASN A 30 12.16 3.54 -4.79
N ALA A 31 11.51 2.37 -4.84
CA ALA A 31 11.89 1.26 -5.69
C ALA A 31 11.39 1.41 -7.13
N TRP A 32 10.26 2.10 -7.34
CA TRP A 32 9.68 2.32 -8.66
C TRP A 32 10.17 3.63 -9.28
N GLU A 33 10.63 3.56 -10.53
CA GLU A 33 11.10 4.71 -11.30
C GLU A 33 9.92 5.62 -11.74
N PHE A 34 8.74 5.04 -12.01
CA PHE A 34 7.50 5.73 -12.36
C PHE A 34 6.32 5.30 -11.45
N PRO A 35 6.30 5.76 -10.19
CA PRO A 35 5.29 5.32 -9.22
C PRO A 35 3.90 5.95 -9.44
N GLU A 36 3.78 6.93 -10.35
CA GLU A 36 2.50 7.55 -10.70
C GLU A 36 1.61 6.63 -11.55
N ASP A 37 2.22 5.82 -12.43
CA ASP A 37 1.54 4.84 -13.27
C ASP A 37 1.03 3.64 -12.47
N HIS A 38 1.69 3.33 -11.36
CA HIS A 38 1.36 2.20 -10.48
C HIS A 38 0.91 2.66 -9.09
N LYS A 39 0.35 3.87 -8.97
CA LYS A 39 0.00 4.42 -7.65
C LYS A 39 -1.05 3.55 -6.93
N PRO A 40 -0.87 3.29 -5.63
CA PRO A 40 -1.90 2.66 -4.81
C PRO A 40 -3.19 3.49 -4.81
N ILE A 41 -4.33 2.84 -4.99
CA ILE A 41 -5.67 3.47 -4.94
C ILE A 41 -6.52 2.95 -3.79
N ALA A 42 -6.28 1.71 -3.35
CA ALA A 42 -7.01 1.11 -2.24
C ALA A 42 -6.09 0.16 -1.45
N VAL A 43 -6.38 0.00 -0.16
CA VAL A 43 -5.71 -0.99 0.69
C VAL A 43 -6.73 -1.75 1.52
N ASN A 44 -6.69 -3.07 1.44
CA ASN A 44 -7.57 -3.97 2.14
C ASN A 44 -6.77 -4.85 3.09
N MET A 45 -7.18 -4.91 4.36
CA MET A 45 -6.61 -5.87 5.31
C MET A 45 -7.19 -7.25 5.03
N CYS A 46 -6.31 -8.19 4.65
CA CYS A 46 -6.62 -9.61 4.54
C CYS A 46 -6.04 -10.37 5.74
N LYS A 47 -6.37 -11.66 5.87
CA LYS A 47 -5.90 -12.50 6.98
C LYS A 47 -4.37 -12.67 6.90
N GLY A 48 -3.64 -11.80 7.61
CA GLY A 48 -2.18 -11.85 7.73
C GLY A 48 -1.40 -10.96 6.77
N PHE A 49 -2.07 -10.20 5.90
CA PHE A 49 -1.42 -9.32 4.92
C PHE A 49 -2.31 -8.15 4.48
N LEU A 50 -1.71 -7.19 3.79
CA LEU A 50 -2.37 -6.05 3.18
C LEU A 50 -2.43 -6.25 1.68
N LYS A 51 -3.63 -6.32 1.12
CA LYS A 51 -3.85 -6.27 -0.32
C LYS A 51 -3.89 -4.82 -0.76
N VAL A 52 -2.98 -4.40 -1.63
CA VAL A 52 -2.92 -3.03 -2.14
C VAL A 52 -3.32 -3.04 -3.61
N ASP A 53 -4.46 -2.44 -3.94
CA ASP A 53 -4.90 -2.29 -5.32
C ASP A 53 -4.28 -1.02 -5.91
N LEU A 54 -3.75 -1.14 -7.13
CA LEU A 54 -3.09 -0.07 -7.89
C LEU A 54 -4.05 0.49 -8.95
N ASN A 55 -3.81 1.71 -9.41
CA ASN A 55 -4.58 2.37 -10.48
C ASN A 55 -4.55 1.64 -11.83
N ASP A 56 -3.47 0.90 -12.10
CA ASP A 56 -3.30 0.08 -13.31
C ASP A 56 -4.24 -1.16 -13.33
N GLY A 57 -4.93 -1.45 -12.22
CA GLY A 57 -5.77 -2.65 -12.08
C GLY A 57 -5.01 -3.86 -11.53
N SER A 58 -3.70 -3.75 -11.42
CA SER A 58 -2.82 -4.67 -10.69
C SER A 58 -3.00 -4.51 -9.16
N TRP A 59 -2.62 -5.52 -8.39
CA TRP A 59 -2.60 -5.46 -6.93
C TRP A 59 -1.33 -6.10 -6.38
N LEU A 60 -0.91 -5.68 -5.18
CA LEU A 60 0.28 -6.16 -4.50
C LEU A 60 -0.05 -6.81 -3.16
N HIS A 61 0.66 -7.89 -2.85
CA HIS A 61 0.56 -8.56 -1.56
C HIS A 61 1.59 -8.00 -0.59
N VAL A 62 1.18 -7.13 0.32
CA VAL A 62 2.06 -6.48 1.28
C VAL A 62 2.04 -7.19 2.63
N THR A 63 3.19 -7.66 3.09
CA THR A 63 3.33 -8.29 4.40
C THR A 63 3.24 -7.26 5.53
N PRO A 64 2.93 -7.68 6.76
CA PRO A 64 3.00 -6.79 7.93
C PRO A 64 4.41 -6.21 8.17
N SER A 65 5.45 -6.81 7.57
CA SER A 65 6.83 -6.31 7.60
C SER A 65 7.09 -5.20 6.58
N GLY A 66 6.13 -4.88 5.70
CA GLY A 66 6.29 -3.90 4.63
C GLY A 66 7.12 -4.41 3.45
N GLU A 67 7.19 -5.74 3.27
CA GLU A 67 7.66 -6.38 2.04
C GLU A 67 6.46 -6.62 1.12
N TRP A 68 6.68 -6.65 -0.19
CA TRP A 68 5.62 -6.91 -1.17
C TRP A 68 6.09 -7.88 -2.24
N TYR A 69 5.14 -8.67 -2.76
CA TYR A 69 5.32 -9.60 -3.87
C TYR A 69 4.02 -9.77 -4.66
#